data_AF-K1ZVV4-F1
#
_entry.id   AF-K1ZVV4-F1
#
_cell.length_a   1.000
_cell.length_b   1.000
_cell.length_c   1.000
_cell.angle_alpha   90.00
_cell.angle_beta   90.00
_cell.angle_gamma   90.00
#
_symmetry.space_group_name_H-M   'P 1'
#
loop_
_entity.id
_entity.type
_entity.pdbx_description
1 polymer ?
#
loop_
_entity_poly.entity_id
_entity_poly.type
_entity_poly.pdbx_seq_one_letter_code
_entity_poly.pdbx_strand_id
1 'polypeptide(L)'
;MDGFHYDDRVLIARGARGRKGAPDTFDAQGFFHLLRRLRAEDEIAIPLFDRDLEISRAGADIVTPEDRLLVVEGNYLLLNEAPWPEAAPLFDLTVWIDVPEAELDRRLLARWAHYGKTPEQARAWIDGNDMPNIRRVTQNSRMADVVVRWS
;
A
#
# COMPACT_ATOMS: atom_id res chain seq x y z
N MET A 1 -0.47 -3.17 4.11
CA MET A 1 0.78 -2.46 3.78
C MET A 1 0.91 -1.10 4.49
N ASP A 2 -0.19 -0.38 4.70
CA ASP A 2 -0.14 1.02 5.16
C ASP A 2 0.53 1.27 6.51
N GLY A 3 0.51 0.29 7.42
CA GLY A 3 1.27 0.36 8.69
C GLY A 3 2.79 0.39 8.54
N PHE A 4 3.30 0.37 7.30
CA PHE A 4 4.72 0.51 6.97
C PHE A 4 5.04 1.82 6.25
N HIS A 5 4.12 2.79 6.22
CA HIS A 5 4.51 4.15 5.80
C HIS A 5 5.57 4.69 6.74
N TYR A 6 6.58 5.34 6.16
CA TYR A 6 7.46 6.18 6.95
C TYR A 6 6.69 7.36 7.54
N ASP A 7 7.06 7.72 8.77
CA ASP A 7 6.59 8.92 9.42
C ASP A 7 6.87 10.18 8.59
N ASP A 8 5.99 11.18 8.69
CA ASP A 8 6.13 12.44 7.97
C ASP A 8 7.48 13.12 8.23
N ARG A 9 8.07 13.01 9.44
CA ARG A 9 9.40 13.56 9.74
C ARG A 9 10.50 12.91 8.91
N VAL A 10 10.43 11.59 8.71
CA VAL A 10 11.37 10.84 7.86
C VAL A 10 11.20 11.26 6.39
N LEU A 11 9.95 11.36 5.93
CA LEU A 11 9.65 11.75 4.55
C LEU A 11 10.06 13.19 4.25
N ILE A 12 9.87 14.13 5.18
CA ILE A 12 10.32 15.52 5.06
C ILE A 12 11.84 15.58 4.95
N ALA A 13 12.56 14.88 5.84
CA ALA A 13 14.02 14.83 5.81
C ALA A 13 14.56 14.24 4.48
N ARG A 14 13.81 13.33 3.85
CA ARG A 14 14.15 12.72 2.55
C ARG A 14 13.63 13.51 1.34
N GLY A 15 12.90 14.61 1.55
CA GLY A 15 12.24 15.37 0.46
C GLY A 15 11.12 14.60 -0.26
N ALA A 16 10.63 13.50 0.32
CA ALA A 16 9.66 12.58 -0.28
C ALA A 16 8.22 12.83 0.18
N ARG A 17 7.99 13.79 1.09
CA ARG A 17 6.65 14.06 1.67
C ARG A 17 5.59 14.41 0.63
N GLY A 18 5.98 15.10 -0.44
CA GLY A 18 5.09 15.45 -1.57
C GLY A 18 4.66 14.25 -2.41
N ARG A 19 5.32 13.09 -2.25
CA ARG A 19 5.00 11.83 -2.90
C ARG A 19 4.57 10.75 -1.91
N LYS A 20 4.07 11.13 -0.73
CA LYS A 20 3.58 10.17 0.27
C LYS A 20 2.57 9.22 -0.41
N GLY A 21 2.81 7.93 -0.25
CA GLY A 21 2.08 6.87 -0.94
C GLY A 21 2.83 6.25 -2.10
N ALA A 22 3.94 6.83 -2.60
CA ALA A 22 4.82 6.21 -3.61
C ALA A 22 5.62 5.02 -3.03
N PRO A 23 6.15 4.09 -3.86
CA PRO A 23 6.82 2.87 -3.38
C PRO A 23 7.99 3.12 -2.41
N ASP A 24 8.74 4.19 -2.63
CA ASP A 24 9.90 4.59 -1.82
C ASP A 24 9.53 5.29 -0.49
N THR A 25 8.23 5.47 -0.23
CA THR A 25 7.72 6.07 1.02
C THR A 25 7.32 5.04 2.09
N PHE A 26 7.59 3.76 1.83
CA PHE A 26 7.33 2.65 2.74
C PHE A 26 8.63 2.01 3.23
N ASP A 27 8.60 1.51 4.47
CA ASP A 27 9.57 0.54 4.96
C ASP A 27 9.27 -0.85 4.39
N ALA A 28 9.62 -1.04 3.11
CA ALA A 28 9.41 -2.31 2.42
C ALA A 28 10.17 -3.47 3.07
N GLN A 29 11.39 -3.24 3.58
CA GLN A 29 12.17 -4.29 4.21
C GLN A 29 11.61 -4.70 5.58
N GLY A 30 11.16 -3.73 6.38
CA GLY A 30 10.40 -4.00 7.61
C GLY A 30 9.13 -4.80 7.33
N PHE A 31 8.42 -4.46 6.25
CA PHE A 31 7.24 -5.21 5.82
C PHE A 31 7.58 -6.65 5.43
N PHE A 32 8.64 -6.88 4.65
CA PHE A 32 9.05 -8.23 4.27
C PHE A 32 9.53 -9.04 5.47
N HIS A 33 10.20 -8.40 6.43
CA HIS A 33 10.58 -9.04 7.68
C HIS A 33 9.34 -9.50 8.46
N LEU A 34 8.32 -8.64 8.60
CA LEU A 34 7.05 -9.03 9.22
C LEU A 34 6.41 -10.23 8.52
N LEU A 35 6.30 -10.20 7.19
CA LEU A 35 5.73 -11.32 6.42
C LEU A 35 6.50 -12.63 6.63
N ARG A 36 7.84 -12.58 6.71
CA ARG A 36 8.64 -13.78 7.00
C ARG A 36 8.35 -14.32 8.39
N ARG A 37 8.21 -13.44 9.38
CA ARG A 37 7.88 -13.80 10.77
C ARG A 37 6.50 -14.42 10.89
N LEU A 38 5.49 -13.84 10.22
CA LEU A 38 4.11 -14.36 10.18
C LEU A 38 4.00 -15.80 9.66
N ARG A 39 4.99 -16.30 8.91
CA ARG A 39 5.02 -17.69 8.43
C ARG A 39 5.77 -18.66 9.36
N ALA A 40 6.52 -18.15 10.33
CA ALA A 40 7.49 -18.92 11.08
C ALA A 40 7.27 -18.89 12.59
N GLU A 41 6.50 -17.93 13.10
CA GLU A 41 6.25 -17.69 14.52
C GLU A 41 4.74 -17.75 14.79
N ASP A 42 4.38 -18.21 15.99
CA ASP A 42 2.97 -18.43 16.37
C ASP A 42 2.23 -17.13 16.71
N GLU A 43 2.91 -16.15 17.31
CA GLU A 43 2.29 -14.91 17.79
C GLU A 43 3.10 -13.70 17.33
N ILE A 44 2.51 -12.88 16.47
CA ILE A 44 3.19 -11.75 15.84
C ILE A 44 2.41 -10.45 16.00
N ALA A 45 3.07 -9.47 16.60
CA ALA A 45 2.58 -8.10 16.65
C ALA A 45 2.71 -7.42 15.28
N ILE A 46 1.61 -6.83 14.80
CA ILE A 46 1.54 -6.13 13.51
C ILE A 46 1.27 -4.62 13.72
N PRO A 47 1.77 -3.75 12.84
CA PRO A 47 1.47 -2.33 12.90
C PRO A 47 0.11 -2.01 12.25
N LEU A 48 -0.58 -1.00 12.77
CA LEU A 48 -1.76 -0.42 12.14
C LEU A 48 -1.51 1.05 11.79
N PHE A 49 -1.97 1.49 10.63
CA PHE A 49 -1.92 2.91 10.27
C PHE A 49 -3.14 3.63 10.84
N ASP A 50 -2.88 4.57 11.74
CA ASP A 50 -3.89 5.40 12.37
C ASP A 50 -4.19 6.59 11.47
N ARG A 51 -5.40 6.63 10.91
CA ARG A 51 -5.81 7.68 9.96
C ARG A 51 -6.08 9.03 10.64
N ASP A 52 -6.43 9.03 11.92
CA ASP A 52 -6.69 10.27 12.66
C ASP A 52 -5.37 10.94 13.05
N LEU A 53 -4.38 10.13 13.42
CA LEU A 53 -3.05 10.59 13.82
C LEU A 53 -2.03 10.66 12.68
N GLU A 54 -2.33 10.07 11.52
CA GLU A 54 -1.45 9.97 10.35
C GLU A 54 -0.11 9.25 10.64
N ILE A 55 -0.12 8.26 11.54
CA ILE A 55 1.06 7.51 11.98
C ILE A 55 0.90 5.99 11.88
N SER A 56 2.03 5.30 11.72
CA SER A 56 2.13 3.84 11.87
C SER A 56 2.31 3.48 13.34
N ARG A 57 1.29 2.90 13.98
CA ARG A 57 1.32 2.44 15.38
C ARG A 57 1.86 1.01 15.44
N ALA A 58 3.07 0.84 15.96
CA ALA A 58 3.70 -0.46 16.13
C ALA A 58 2.97 -1.33 17.18
N GLY A 59 2.85 -2.63 16.91
CA GLY A 59 2.22 -3.60 17.81
C GLY A 59 0.78 -3.26 18.18
N ALA A 60 0.04 -2.71 17.22
CA ALA A 60 -1.34 -2.27 17.41
C ALA A 60 -2.35 -3.43 17.33
N ASP A 61 -1.93 -4.59 16.83
CA ASP A 61 -2.72 -5.81 16.78
C ASP A 61 -1.80 -7.05 16.83
N ILE A 62 -2.39 -8.23 17.09
CA ILE A 62 -1.68 -9.51 17.20
C ILE A 62 -2.31 -10.52 16.24
N VAL A 63 -1.46 -11.14 15.42
CA VAL A 63 -1.81 -12.33 14.64
C VAL A 63 -1.41 -13.57 15.44
N THR A 64 -2.31 -14.54 15.51
CA THR A 64 -2.16 -15.79 16.27
C THR A 64 -2.35 -17.02 15.37
N PRO A 65 -2.13 -18.25 15.87
CA PRO A 65 -2.36 -19.46 15.07
C PRO A 65 -3.84 -19.71 14.74
N GLU A 66 -4.77 -19.02 15.40
CA GLU A 66 -6.20 -19.06 15.08
C GLU A 66 -6.51 -18.33 13.76
N ASP A 67 -5.66 -17.39 13.35
CA ASP A 67 -5.77 -16.61 12.11
C ASP A 67 -5.26 -17.39 10.91
N ARG A 68 -6.05 -18.39 10.49
CA ARG A 68 -5.65 -19.36 9.46
C ARG A 68 -5.52 -18.80 8.05
N LEU A 69 -6.04 -17.59 7.78
CA LEU A 69 -5.98 -16.92 6.50
C LEU A 69 -5.66 -15.44 6.70
N LEU A 70 -4.53 -15.00 6.17
CA LEU A 70 -4.12 -13.60 6.20
C LEU A 70 -4.32 -12.96 4.83
N VAL A 71 -5.16 -11.93 4.77
CA VAL A 71 -5.31 -11.09 3.57
C VAL A 71 -4.36 -9.91 3.71
N VAL A 72 -3.34 -9.90 2.86
CA VAL A 72 -2.38 -8.79 2.81
C VAL A 72 -2.73 -7.90 1.63
N GLU A 73 -3.09 -6.65 1.92
CA GLU A 73 -3.41 -5.65 0.89
C GLU A 73 -2.36 -4.53 0.78
N GLY A 74 -2.20 -4.01 -0.44
CA GLY A 74 -1.33 -2.90 -0.76
C GLY A 74 -1.06 -2.76 -2.26
N ASN A 75 -0.72 -1.54 -2.69
CA ASN A 75 -0.52 -1.22 -4.12
C ASN A 75 0.72 -1.89 -4.74
N TYR A 76 1.74 -2.21 -3.93
CA TYR A 76 3.06 -2.58 -4.45
C TYR A 76 3.43 -4.05 -4.26
N LEU A 77 2.51 -4.88 -3.78
CA LEU A 77 2.76 -6.31 -3.51
C LEU A 77 3.16 -7.11 -4.76
N LEU A 78 2.78 -6.61 -5.94
CA LEU A 78 3.08 -7.18 -7.25
C LEU A 78 4.02 -6.34 -8.09
N LEU A 79 4.50 -5.19 -7.59
CA LEU A 79 5.37 -4.30 -8.35
C LEU A 79 6.69 -5.03 -8.68
N ASN A 80 7.06 -5.08 -9.96
CA ASN A 80 8.27 -5.75 -10.45
C ASN A 80 9.49 -4.81 -10.47
N GLU A 81 9.64 -4.02 -9.40
CA GLU A 81 10.73 -3.07 -9.22
C GLU A 81 11.31 -3.23 -7.82
N ALA A 82 12.64 -3.17 -7.69
CA ALA A 82 13.29 -3.36 -6.40
C ALA A 82 12.74 -2.38 -5.33
N PRO A 83 12.54 -2.83 -4.08
CA PRO A 83 12.82 -4.18 -3.57
C PRO A 83 11.61 -5.14 -3.61
N TRP A 84 10.48 -4.71 -4.17
CA TRP A 84 9.18 -5.40 -4.08
C TRP A 84 9.14 -6.85 -4.59
N PRO A 85 9.89 -7.26 -5.63
CA PRO A 85 9.99 -8.65 -6.03
C PRO A 85 10.42 -9.62 -4.91
N GLU A 86 11.14 -9.14 -3.89
CA GLU A 86 11.57 -9.97 -2.75
C GLU A 86 10.39 -10.50 -1.91
N ALA A 87 9.23 -9.83 -1.96
CA ALA A 87 8.02 -10.29 -1.28
C ALA A 87 7.30 -11.40 -2.05
N ALA A 88 7.60 -11.61 -3.33
CA ALA A 88 6.89 -12.58 -4.16
C ALA A 88 6.78 -14.00 -3.57
N PRO A 89 7.87 -14.62 -3.05
CA PRO A 89 7.79 -15.94 -2.44
C PRO A 89 7.13 -15.94 -1.05
N LEU A 90 6.65 -14.78 -0.55
CA LEU A 90 5.99 -14.64 0.75
C LEU A 90 4.46 -14.79 0.68
N PHE A 91 3.90 -14.87 -0.54
CA PHE A 91 2.46 -15.00 -0.76
C PHE A 91 2.15 -16.37 -1.36
N ASP A 92 1.15 -17.07 -0.80
CA ASP A 92 0.65 -18.34 -1.33
C ASP A 92 -0.27 -18.15 -2.54
N LEU A 93 -0.98 -17.03 -2.57
CA LEU A 93 -1.89 -16.63 -3.65
C LEU A 93 -1.85 -15.11 -3.80
N THR A 94 -1.84 -14.63 -5.04
CA THR A 94 -1.88 -13.22 -5.36
C THR A 94 -3.10 -12.85 -6.20
N VAL A 95 -3.71 -11.72 -5.87
CA VAL A 95 -4.92 -11.23 -6.53
C VAL A 95 -4.67 -9.81 -7.04
N TRP A 96 -5.04 -9.57 -8.30
CA TRP A 96 -5.09 -8.24 -8.90
C TRP A 96 -6.54 -7.82 -9.11
N ILE A 97 -6.89 -6.63 -8.63
CA ILE A 97 -8.20 -6.02 -8.89
C ILE A 97 -8.04 -5.09 -10.09
N ASP A 98 -8.53 -5.53 -11.25
CA ASP A 98 -8.45 -4.79 -12.50
C ASP A 98 -9.59 -3.78 -12.60
N VAL A 99 -9.27 -2.52 -12.35
CA VAL A 99 -10.22 -1.40 -12.33
C VAL A 99 -9.87 -0.42 -13.46
N PRO A 100 -10.83 -0.01 -14.31
CA PRO A 100 -10.58 1.01 -15.32
C PRO A 100 -10.06 2.32 -14.72
N GLU A 101 -9.08 2.97 -15.37
CA GLU A 101 -8.47 4.23 -14.89
C GLU A 101 -9.53 5.33 -14.65
N ALA A 102 -10.56 5.39 -15.48
CA ALA A 102 -11.67 6.35 -15.32
C ALA A 102 -12.47 6.12 -14.02
N GLU A 103 -12.64 4.88 -13.59
CA GLU A 103 -13.32 4.57 -12.33
C GLU A 103 -12.42 4.86 -11.12
N LEU A 104 -11.11 4.58 -11.23
CA LEU A 104 -10.13 4.99 -10.23
C LEU A 104 -10.14 6.51 -10.05
N ASP A 105 -10.10 7.28 -11.14
CA ASP A 105 -10.13 8.73 -11.11
C ASP A 105 -11.41 9.28 -10.45
N ARG A 106 -12.57 8.75 -10.83
CA ARG A 106 -13.86 9.10 -10.23
C ARG A 106 -13.88 8.87 -8.72
N ARG A 107 -13.39 7.71 -8.26
CA ARG A 107 -13.33 7.36 -6.84
C ARG A 107 -12.32 8.21 -6.07
N LEU A 108 -11.18 8.53 -6.68
CA LEU A 108 -10.18 9.42 -6.09
C LEU A 108 -10.71 10.83 -5.88
N LEU A 109 -11.43 11.39 -6.86
CA LEU A 109 -12.11 12.68 -6.70
C LEU A 109 -13.07 12.67 -5.53
N ALA A 110 -13.93 11.66 -5.45
CA ALA A 110 -14.89 11.51 -4.36
C ALA A 110 -14.19 11.38 -3.00
N ARG A 111 -13.11 10.60 -2.93
CA ARG A 111 -12.28 10.42 -1.72
C ARG A 111 -11.68 11.74 -1.25
N TRP A 112 -11.08 12.51 -2.16
CA TRP A 112 -10.44 13.78 -1.78
C TRP A 112 -11.45 14.87 -1.43
N ALA A 113 -12.61 14.89 -2.06
CA ALA A 113 -13.73 15.74 -1.66
C ALA A 113 -14.21 15.40 -0.25
N HIS A 114 -14.32 14.11 0.09
CA HIS A 114 -14.65 13.65 1.45
C HIS A 114 -13.63 14.15 2.49
N TYR A 115 -12.34 14.17 2.14
CA TYR A 115 -11.28 14.76 2.97
C TYR A 115 -11.18 16.30 2.89
N GLY A 116 -12.16 16.97 2.27
CA GLY A 116 -12.28 18.44 2.29
C GLY A 116 -11.36 19.19 1.31
N LYS A 117 -10.69 18.50 0.36
CA LYS A 117 -9.94 19.20 -0.69
C LYS A 117 -10.88 19.87 -1.68
N THR A 118 -10.51 21.05 -2.18
CA THR A 118 -11.21 21.65 -3.32
C THR A 118 -11.02 20.80 -4.58
N PRO A 119 -11.90 20.90 -5.59
CA PRO A 119 -11.74 20.18 -6.84
C PRO A 119 -10.36 20.39 -7.50
N GLU A 120 -9.83 21.62 -7.46
CA GLU A 120 -8.52 21.96 -8.03
C GLU A 120 -7.38 21.31 -7.24
N GLN A 121 -7.45 21.34 -5.91
CA GLN A 121 -6.45 20.70 -5.04
C GLN A 121 -6.47 19.17 -5.20
N ALA A 122 -7.66 18.58 -5.29
CA ALA A 122 -7.84 17.15 -5.53
C ALA A 122 -7.25 16.77 -6.89
N ARG A 123 -7.54 17.54 -7.94
CA ARG A 123 -7.03 17.30 -9.29
C ARG A 123 -5.52 17.39 -9.37
N ALA A 124 -4.92 18.46 -8.84
CA ALA A 124 -3.48 18.61 -8.77
C ALA A 124 -2.80 17.45 -8.03
N TRP A 125 -3.40 16.95 -6.94
CA TRP A 125 -2.86 15.82 -6.18
C TRP A 125 -3.00 14.49 -6.94
N ILE A 126 -4.14 14.25 -7.59
CA ILE A 126 -4.36 13.04 -8.38
C ILE A 126 -3.36 12.99 -9.54
N ASP A 127 -3.26 14.07 -10.31
CA ASP A 127 -2.39 14.13 -11.49
C ASP A 127 -0.91 14.05 -11.11
N GLY A 128 -0.54 14.66 -9.97
CA GLY A 128 0.85 14.74 -9.52
C GLY A 128 1.34 13.54 -8.68
N ASN A 129 0.44 12.80 -8.03
CA ASN A 129 0.83 11.74 -7.09
C ASN A 129 0.04 10.44 -7.27
N ASP A 130 -1.30 10.45 -7.16
CA ASP A 130 -2.07 9.19 -7.21
C ASP A 130 -1.96 8.50 -8.57
N MET A 131 -2.17 9.23 -9.66
CA MET A 131 -2.19 8.68 -11.02
C MET A 131 -0.81 8.19 -11.50
N PRO A 132 0.30 8.90 -11.24
CA PRO A 132 1.64 8.35 -11.47
C PRO A 132 1.89 7.03 -10.74
N ASN A 133 1.44 6.89 -9.50
CA ASN A 133 1.57 5.64 -8.74
C ASN A 133 0.70 4.52 -9.33
N ILE A 134 -0.55 4.83 -9.70
CA ILE A 134 -1.45 3.88 -10.39
C ILE A 134 -0.80 3.36 -11.67
N ARG A 135 -0.32 4.27 -12.54
CA ARG A 135 0.31 3.91 -13.80
C ARG A 135 1.57 3.09 -13.60
N ARG A 136 2.39 3.45 -12.60
CA ARG A 136 3.59 2.67 -12.26
C ARG A 136 3.23 1.23 -11.88
N VAL A 137 2.20 1.06 -11.06
CA VAL A 137 1.71 -0.25 -10.63
C VAL A 137 1.11 -1.03 -11.80
N THR A 138 0.23 -0.43 -12.61
CA THR A 138 -0.40 -1.12 -13.75
C THR A 138 0.59 -1.50 -14.85
N GLN A 139 1.62 -0.71 -15.07
CA GLN A 139 2.60 -0.94 -16.16
C GLN A 139 3.76 -1.86 -15.75
N ASN A 140 4.14 -1.88 -14.48
CA ASN A 140 5.37 -2.52 -14.03
C ASN A 140 5.13 -3.65 -13.01
N SER A 141 3.91 -4.13 -12.83
CA SER A 141 3.63 -5.27 -11.95
C SER A 141 3.82 -6.61 -12.64
N ARG A 142 4.22 -7.63 -11.87
CA ARG A 142 4.18 -9.03 -12.28
C ARG A 142 2.72 -9.50 -12.37
N MET A 143 2.49 -10.56 -13.15
CA MET A 143 1.16 -11.17 -13.22
C MET A 143 0.75 -11.74 -11.86
N ALA A 144 -0.50 -11.49 -11.47
CA ALA A 144 -1.13 -12.14 -10.34
C ALA A 144 -1.64 -13.53 -10.73
N ASP A 145 -1.85 -14.39 -9.73
CA ASP A 145 -2.45 -15.72 -9.93
C ASP A 145 -3.93 -15.59 -10.32
N VAL A 146 -4.63 -14.60 -9.75
CA VAL A 146 -6.04 -14.31 -10.04
C VAL A 146 -6.22 -12.85 -10.39
N VAL A 147 -6.99 -12.61 -11.45
CA VAL A 147 -7.43 -11.26 -11.83
C VAL A 147 -8.94 -11.15 -11.65
N VAL A 148 -9.37 -10.23 -10.80
CA VAL A 148 -10.79 -9.89 -10.59
C VAL A 148 -11.07 -8.60 -11.34
N ARG A 149 -11.90 -8.66 -12.37
CA ARG A 149 -12.28 -7.49 -13.15
C ARG A 149 -13.42 -6.73 -12.47
N TRP A 150 -13.26 -5.43 -12.38
CA TRP A 150 -14.30 -4.53 -11.91
C TRP A 150 -15.44 -4.46 -12.94
N SER A 151 -16.67 -4.64 -12.45
CA SER A 151 -17.92 -4.60 -13.25
C SER A 151 -18.78 -3.41 -12.87
#